data_AF-A0A3B0S2I3-F1
#
_entry.id   AF-A0A3B0S2I3-F1
#
_cell.length_a   1.000
_cell.length_b   1.000
_cell.length_c   1.000
_cell.angle_alpha   90.00
_cell.angle_beta   90.00
_cell.angle_gamma   90.00
#
_symmetry.space_group_name_H-M   'P 1'
#
loop_
_entity.id
_entity.type
_entity.pdbx_description
1 polymer ?
#
loop_
_entity_poly.entity_id
_entity_poly.type
_entity_poly.pdbx_seq_one_letter_code
_entity_poly.pdbx_strand_id
1 'polypeptide(L)'
;MFDLTEELQGLAHLYRTRADRGRGAVLGFVGVNSSVGVSTCARAFARLVTPNSRRGVWLFDLDFYANEQYATFSTGQAARLYGGVGLPMDPSLKTQPFWRISPLLVRKNGQKNSSSWYMTLHQIGCHRLFVSRFRAESLRPGQSIHVTKASGYWQRVRDAIDLAVVDIPARDRSRSILAVAADMDG
;
A
#
# COMPACT_ATOMS: atom_id res chain seq x y z
N MET A 1 -1.70 18.73 -8.14
CA MET A 1 -2.43 17.68 -7.40
C MET A 1 -3.76 18.27 -6.98
N PHE A 2 -4.86 17.59 -7.23
CA PHE A 2 -6.20 18.05 -6.82
C PHE A 2 -6.34 17.95 -5.30
N ASP A 3 -6.95 18.96 -4.69
CA ASP A 3 -7.38 18.89 -3.30
C ASP A 3 -8.75 18.22 -3.25
N LEU A 4 -8.84 17.08 -2.56
CA LEU A 4 -10.07 16.31 -2.37
C LEU A 4 -10.49 16.30 -0.89
N THR A 5 -10.00 17.27 -0.13
CA THR A 5 -10.18 17.30 1.32
C THR A 5 -11.65 17.35 1.69
N GLU A 6 -12.44 18.24 1.07
CA GLU A 6 -13.87 18.40 1.35
C GLU A 6 -14.66 17.15 1.00
N GLU A 7 -14.42 16.59 -0.19
CA GLU A 7 -15.11 15.41 -0.71
C GLU A 7 -14.85 14.16 0.15
N LEU A 8 -13.65 14.07 0.73
CA LEU A 8 -13.22 12.91 1.53
C LEU A 8 -13.45 13.10 3.04
N GLN A 9 -13.91 14.28 3.51
CA GLN A 9 -14.19 14.50 4.94
C GLN A 9 -15.21 13.50 5.49
N GLY A 10 -16.28 13.22 4.73
CA GLY A 10 -17.32 12.27 5.13
C GLY A 10 -16.75 10.86 5.34
N LEU A 11 -15.94 10.38 4.39
CA LEU A 11 -15.26 9.09 4.51
C LEU A 11 -14.27 9.07 5.68
N ALA A 12 -13.51 10.15 5.88
CA ALA A 12 -12.56 10.27 6.99
C ALA A 12 -13.28 10.30 8.35
N HIS A 13 -14.46 10.89 8.41
CA HIS A 13 -15.31 10.85 9.60
C HIS A 13 -15.81 9.42 9.86
N LEU A 14 -16.34 8.72 8.84
CA LEU A 14 -16.79 7.33 8.98
C LEU A 14 -15.67 6.37 9.39
N TYR A 15 -14.47 6.52 8.83
CA TYR A 15 -13.29 5.76 9.28
C TYR A 15 -13.03 6.04 10.76
N ARG A 16 -13.00 7.31 11.19
CA ARG A 16 -12.71 7.68 12.58
C ARG A 16 -13.75 7.17 13.58
N THR A 17 -15.03 7.08 13.19
CA THR A 17 -16.09 6.58 14.08
C THR A 17 -16.10 5.06 14.18
N ARG A 18 -15.70 4.35 13.11
CA ARG A 18 -15.63 2.89 13.07
C ARG A 18 -14.30 2.29 13.50
N ALA A 19 -13.21 3.06 13.44
CA ALA A 19 -11.90 2.60 13.85
C ALA A 19 -11.96 2.15 15.32
N ASP A 20 -11.75 0.86 15.54
CA ASP A 20 -11.60 0.30 16.87
C ASP A 20 -10.41 1.00 17.54
N ARG A 21 -10.64 1.60 18.71
CA ARG A 21 -9.60 2.36 19.43
C ARG A 21 -8.43 1.49 19.89
N GLY A 22 -8.52 0.16 19.75
CA GLY A 22 -7.45 -0.79 20.06
C GLY A 22 -6.77 -1.45 18.84
N ARG A 23 -7.33 -1.37 17.62
CA ARG A 23 -6.82 -2.11 16.46
C ARG A 23 -6.94 -1.30 15.18
N GLY A 24 -5.92 -1.35 14.33
CA GLY A 24 -5.94 -0.67 13.04
C GLY A 24 -6.95 -1.28 12.07
N ALA A 25 -7.23 -0.56 10.98
CA ALA A 25 -8.10 -1.01 9.90
C ALA A 25 -7.36 -1.17 8.57
N VAL A 26 -7.94 -1.91 7.64
CA VAL A 26 -7.49 -2.04 6.25
C VAL A 26 -8.64 -1.65 5.33
N LEU A 27 -8.48 -0.58 4.55
CA LEU A 27 -9.51 -0.10 3.63
C LEU A 27 -9.03 -0.24 2.18
N GLY A 28 -9.85 -0.89 1.35
CA GLY A 28 -9.59 -1.09 -0.07
C GLY A 28 -10.18 0.04 -0.92
N PHE A 29 -9.37 0.61 -1.80
CA PHE A 29 -9.79 1.56 -2.83
C PHE A 29 -9.70 0.86 -4.17
N VAL A 30 -10.86 0.58 -4.80
CA VAL A 30 -10.93 -0.13 -6.08
C VAL A 30 -11.95 0.51 -7.01
N GLY A 31 -11.56 0.71 -8.27
CA GLY A 31 -12.46 1.16 -9.34
C GLY A 31 -13.09 0.00 -10.09
N VAL A 32 -14.29 0.21 -10.62
CA VAL A 32 -14.90 -0.74 -11.57
C VAL A 32 -14.11 -0.75 -12.89
N ASN A 33 -13.79 0.45 -13.38
CA ASN A 33 -13.02 0.67 -14.61
C ASN A 33 -11.75 1.45 -14.30
N SER A 34 -10.77 1.32 -15.18
CA SER A 34 -9.56 2.13 -15.13
C SER A 34 -9.83 3.62 -15.37
N SER A 35 -8.89 4.47 -14.95
CA SER A 35 -8.89 5.91 -15.21
C SER A 35 -10.05 6.72 -14.60
N VAL A 36 -10.72 6.19 -13.56
CA VAL A 36 -11.80 6.90 -12.83
C VAL A 36 -11.32 7.63 -11.56
N GLY A 37 -10.00 7.77 -11.37
CA GLY A 37 -9.43 8.61 -10.30
C GLY A 37 -9.30 7.96 -8.90
N VAL A 38 -9.62 6.68 -8.73
CA VAL A 38 -9.59 5.99 -7.43
C VAL A 38 -8.22 6.07 -6.73
N SER A 39 -7.12 5.89 -7.46
CA SER A 39 -5.75 6.03 -6.92
C SER A 39 -5.47 7.45 -6.40
N THR A 40 -6.07 8.48 -7.03
CA THR A 40 -5.98 9.86 -6.51
C THR A 40 -6.78 10.01 -5.23
N CYS A 41 -7.99 9.43 -5.15
CA CYS A 41 -8.79 9.41 -3.92
C CYS A 41 -8.08 8.66 -2.78
N ALA A 42 -7.50 7.49 -3.04
CA ALA A 42 -6.76 6.69 -2.06
C ALA A 42 -5.60 7.50 -1.45
N ARG A 43 -4.80 8.15 -2.31
CA ARG A 43 -3.70 9.03 -1.90
C ARG A 43 -4.17 10.22 -1.09
N ALA A 44 -5.19 10.92 -1.57
CA ALA A 44 -5.74 12.10 -0.89
C ALA A 44 -6.31 11.72 0.48
N PHE A 45 -7.03 10.60 0.55
CA PHE A 45 -7.57 10.06 1.79
C PHE A 45 -6.48 9.71 2.80
N ALA A 46 -5.45 8.96 2.38
CA ALA A 46 -4.31 8.61 3.23
C ALA A 46 -3.63 9.86 3.80
N ARG A 47 -3.41 10.89 2.97
CA ARG A 47 -2.87 12.19 3.41
C ARG A 47 -3.79 12.91 4.37
N LEU A 48 -5.11 12.91 4.13
CA LEU A 48 -6.09 13.58 4.95
C LEU A 48 -6.15 13.01 6.39
N VAL A 49 -6.04 11.69 6.53
CA VAL A 49 -6.14 11.04 7.85
C VAL A 49 -4.80 10.94 8.60
N THR A 50 -3.67 11.04 7.90
CA THR A 50 -2.32 10.91 8.50
C THR A 50 -2.07 11.84 9.69
N PRO A 51 -2.40 13.15 9.66
CA PRO A 51 -2.11 14.07 10.76
C PRO A 51 -2.68 13.64 12.12
N ASN A 52 -3.80 12.89 12.12
CA ASN A 52 -4.46 12.42 13.33
C ASN A 52 -4.09 10.98 13.72
N SER A 53 -3.21 10.33 12.95
CA SER A 53 -2.78 8.95 13.23
C SER A 53 -1.72 8.90 14.34
N ARG A 54 -1.85 7.92 15.22
CA ARG A 54 -0.90 7.62 16.30
C ARG A 54 0.18 6.65 15.84
N ARG A 55 -0.17 5.53 15.21
CA ARG A 55 0.79 4.53 14.71
C ARG A 55 1.15 4.74 13.23
N GLY A 56 0.36 5.53 12.52
CA GLY A 56 0.60 5.90 11.13
C GLY A 56 -0.40 5.31 10.15
N VAL A 57 -0.26 5.74 8.89
CA VAL A 57 -1.06 5.33 7.75
C VAL A 57 -0.13 4.72 6.71
N TRP A 58 -0.48 3.55 6.19
CA TRP A 58 0.26 2.89 5.12
C TRP A 58 -0.57 2.88 3.85
N LEU A 59 -0.14 3.61 2.84
CA LEU A 59 -0.64 3.53 1.47
C LEU A 59 0.07 2.39 0.71
N PHE A 60 -0.65 1.29 0.50
CA PHE A 60 -0.23 0.19 -0.37
C PHE A 60 -0.62 0.50 -1.81
N ASP A 61 0.29 0.20 -2.74
CA ASP A 61 0.03 0.25 -4.17
C ASP A 61 0.09 -1.18 -4.73
N LEU A 62 -1.04 -1.69 -5.20
CA LEU A 62 -1.14 -3.03 -5.78
C LEU A 62 -0.93 -3.03 -7.30
N ASP A 63 -0.74 -1.87 -7.92
CA ASP A 63 -0.20 -1.78 -9.27
C ASP A 63 1.33 -1.87 -9.22
N PHE A 64 1.81 -3.09 -8.97
CA PHE A 64 3.22 -3.39 -8.75
C PHE A 64 4.15 -3.04 -9.92
N TYR A 65 3.61 -2.78 -11.11
CA TYR A 65 4.38 -2.38 -12.28
C TYR A 65 4.41 -0.86 -12.45
N ALA A 66 3.28 -0.16 -12.23
CA ALA A 66 3.23 1.30 -12.35
C ALA A 66 3.78 2.02 -11.12
N ASN A 67 3.49 1.52 -9.91
CA ASN A 67 3.85 2.13 -8.62
C ASN A 67 3.55 3.65 -8.58
N GLU A 68 2.37 4.05 -9.06
CA GLU A 68 2.00 5.47 -9.23
C GLU A 68 2.05 6.22 -7.90
N GLN A 69 1.70 5.55 -6.79
CA GLN A 69 1.71 6.18 -5.47
C GLN A 69 3.13 6.59 -5.07
N TYR A 70 4.07 5.66 -5.14
CA TYR A 70 5.48 5.93 -4.85
C TYR A 70 6.07 6.98 -5.80
N ALA A 71 5.79 6.85 -7.10
CA ALA A 71 6.29 7.77 -8.12
C ALA A 71 5.84 9.20 -7.84
N THR A 72 4.58 9.39 -7.42
CA THR A 72 4.04 10.72 -7.12
C THR A 72 4.75 11.38 -5.93
N PHE A 73 5.00 10.64 -4.85
CA PHE A 73 5.71 11.18 -3.69
C PHE A 73 7.21 11.39 -3.93
N SER A 74 7.77 10.77 -4.97
CA SER A 74 9.18 10.91 -5.36
C SER A 74 9.46 12.15 -6.23
N THR A 75 8.44 12.91 -6.63
CA THR A 75 8.63 14.15 -7.41
C THR A 75 9.20 15.28 -6.55
N GLY A 76 9.99 16.17 -7.16
CA GLY A 76 10.53 17.34 -6.46
C GLY A 76 9.45 18.28 -5.92
N GLN A 77 8.29 18.36 -6.59
CA GLN A 77 7.14 19.13 -6.09
C GLN A 77 6.53 18.48 -4.84
N ALA A 78 6.29 17.16 -4.85
CA ALA A 78 5.78 16.46 -3.68
C ALA A 78 6.75 16.54 -2.50
N ALA A 79 8.05 16.42 -2.76
CA ALA A 79 9.08 16.55 -1.73
C ALA A 79 9.06 17.91 -1.04
N ARG A 80 8.79 19.01 -1.76
CA ARG A 80 8.63 20.35 -1.18
C ARG A 80 7.38 20.49 -0.33
N LEU A 81 6.29 19.80 -0.69
CA LEU A 81 5.00 19.92 -0.01
C LEU A 81 4.86 18.98 1.19
N TYR A 82 5.43 17.78 1.12
CA TYR A 82 5.20 16.69 2.07
C TYR A 82 6.48 16.12 2.68
N GLY A 83 7.64 16.62 2.27
CA GLY A 83 8.93 16.04 2.58
C GLY A 83 9.32 14.91 1.63
N GLY A 84 10.62 14.60 1.60
CA GLY A 84 11.19 13.59 0.71
C GLY A 84 10.82 12.16 1.10
N VAL A 85 11.11 11.23 0.19
CA VAL A 85 10.94 9.79 0.42
C VAL A 85 12.10 9.26 1.27
N GLY A 86 11.78 8.68 2.42
CA GLY A 86 12.75 8.11 3.35
C GLY A 86 13.42 6.81 2.85
N LEU A 87 14.35 6.30 3.66
CA LEU A 87 15.06 5.05 3.39
C LEU A 87 14.10 3.85 3.31
N PRO A 88 14.42 2.82 2.51
CA PRO A 88 13.60 1.62 2.40
C PRO A 88 13.58 0.83 3.70
N MET A 89 12.38 0.42 4.12
CA MET A 89 12.12 -0.47 5.25
C MET A 89 11.50 -1.78 4.77
N ASP A 90 11.61 -2.82 5.59
CA ASP A 90 11.03 -4.15 5.32
C ASP A 90 9.50 -4.15 5.57
N PRO A 91 8.66 -4.37 4.54
CA PRO A 91 7.21 -4.39 4.69
C PRO A 91 6.64 -5.75 5.13
N SER A 92 7.46 -6.79 5.31
CA SER A 92 6.98 -8.15 5.57
C SER A 92 6.41 -8.35 6.97
N LEU A 93 6.67 -7.44 7.92
CA LEU A 93 6.26 -7.55 9.33
C LEU A 93 6.63 -8.90 9.98
N LYS A 94 7.74 -9.50 9.54
CA LYS A 94 8.23 -10.82 9.95
C LYS A 94 7.17 -11.92 9.78
N THR A 95 6.32 -11.81 8.77
CA THR A 95 5.32 -12.82 8.42
C THR A 95 5.25 -12.99 6.90
N GLN A 96 4.58 -14.04 6.43
CA GLN A 96 4.43 -14.28 5.00
C GLN A 96 3.51 -13.23 4.38
N PRO A 97 3.98 -12.45 3.40
CA PRO A 97 3.18 -11.38 2.81
C PRO A 97 2.17 -11.89 1.78
N PHE A 98 1.25 -10.99 1.41
CA PHE A 98 0.21 -11.23 0.40
C PHE A 98 0.74 -11.26 -1.04
N TRP A 99 1.96 -10.77 -1.32
CA TRP A 99 2.61 -10.85 -2.63
C TRP A 99 3.61 -12.01 -2.70
N ARG A 100 3.68 -12.68 -3.84
CA ARG A 100 4.61 -13.77 -4.13
C ARG A 100 5.19 -13.65 -5.52
N ILE A 101 6.45 -14.06 -5.69
CA ILE A 101 7.09 -14.13 -7.00
C ILE A 101 7.09 -15.58 -7.48
N SER A 102 6.68 -15.79 -8.72
CA SER A 102 6.70 -17.12 -9.36
C SER A 102 7.38 -17.05 -10.73
N PRO A 103 8.31 -17.97 -11.04
CA PRO A 103 8.88 -18.97 -10.15
C PRO A 103 9.77 -18.35 -9.07
N LEU A 104 9.83 -19.01 -7.90
CA LEU A 104 10.76 -18.62 -6.84
C LEU A 104 12.18 -18.94 -7.28
N LEU A 105 13.01 -17.91 -7.40
CA LEU A 105 14.45 -18.12 -7.56
C LEU A 105 15.05 -18.52 -6.21
N VAL A 106 15.43 -19.78 -6.14
CA VAL A 106 16.34 -20.28 -5.12
C VAL A 106 17.75 -19.93 -5.58
N ARG A 107 18.50 -19.16 -4.79
CA ARG A 107 19.91 -18.88 -5.07
C ARG A 107 20.68 -20.21 -5.11
N LYS A 108 21.84 -20.24 -5.78
CA LYS A 108 22.71 -21.45 -5.85
C LYS A 108 23.07 -22.02 -4.47
N ASN A 109 23.02 -21.20 -3.42
CA ASN A 109 23.24 -21.59 -2.01
C ASN A 109 21.96 -22.01 -1.26
N GLY A 110 20.84 -22.26 -1.94
CA GLY A 110 19.57 -22.65 -1.32
C GLY A 110 18.76 -21.51 -0.71
N GLN A 111 19.30 -20.29 -0.62
CA GLN A 111 18.59 -19.16 -0.01
C GLN A 111 17.54 -18.59 -0.97
N LYS A 112 16.30 -18.44 -0.48
CA LYS A 112 15.25 -17.69 -1.17
C LYS A 112 15.54 -16.20 -1.04
N ASN A 113 15.31 -15.41 -2.10
CA ASN A 113 15.26 -13.96 -1.92
C ASN A 113 14.14 -13.63 -0.92
N SER A 114 14.45 -12.86 0.12
CA SER A 114 13.44 -12.36 1.07
C SER A 114 12.36 -11.59 0.31
N SER A 115 11.10 -11.70 0.72
CA SER A 115 10.00 -10.92 0.12
C SER A 115 10.25 -9.41 0.18
N SER A 116 11.07 -8.95 1.15
CA SER A 116 11.53 -7.56 1.29
C SER A 116 12.53 -7.11 0.22
N TRP A 117 13.07 -8.02 -0.57
CA TRP A 117 13.87 -7.68 -1.75
C TRP A 117 13.02 -7.01 -2.84
N TYR A 118 11.79 -7.48 -3.01
CA TYR A 118 10.88 -7.08 -4.09
C TYR A 118 9.92 -5.98 -3.70
N MET A 119 9.66 -5.78 -2.40
CA MET A 119 8.81 -4.69 -1.93
C MET A 119 9.48 -3.97 -0.78
N THR A 120 9.48 -2.64 -0.84
CA THR A 120 10.01 -1.76 0.18
C THR A 120 8.92 -0.84 0.71
N LEU A 121 9.06 -0.39 1.95
CA LEU A 121 8.21 0.61 2.57
C LEU A 121 9.00 1.90 2.81
N HIS A 122 8.43 3.05 2.49
CA HIS A 122 9.10 4.34 2.64
C HIS A 122 8.23 5.32 3.41
N GLN A 123 8.81 5.99 4.41
CA GLN A 123 8.17 7.11 5.10
C GLN A 123 8.21 8.36 4.22
N ILE A 124 7.15 9.17 4.24
CA ILE A 124 7.08 10.45 3.52
C ILE A 124 7.32 11.60 4.49
N GLY A 125 8.42 12.33 4.26
CA GLY A 125 8.84 13.44 5.13
C GLY A 125 9.03 13.01 6.58
N CYS A 126 8.61 13.87 7.50
CA CYS A 126 8.53 13.55 8.94
C CYS A 126 7.15 13.03 9.37
N HIS A 127 6.23 12.84 8.42
CA HIS A 127 4.87 12.40 8.70
C HIS A 127 4.83 10.88 8.93
N ARG A 128 3.81 10.40 9.64
CA ARG A 128 3.55 8.97 9.80
C ARG A 128 2.80 8.38 8.60
N LEU A 129 3.07 8.88 7.39
CA LEU A 129 2.58 8.32 6.13
C LEU A 129 3.68 7.46 5.53
N PHE A 130 3.31 6.22 5.21
CA PHE A 130 4.20 5.24 4.60
C PHE A 130 3.64 4.80 3.25
N VAL A 131 4.50 4.65 2.25
CA VAL A 131 4.13 4.25 0.89
C VAL A 131 4.95 3.04 0.49
N SER A 132 4.29 1.98 0.01
CA SER A 132 4.99 0.82 -0.54
C SER A 132 5.49 1.09 -1.95
N ARG A 133 6.63 0.50 -2.30
CA ARG A 133 7.11 0.38 -3.68
C ARG A 133 7.44 -1.07 -3.97
N PHE A 134 6.85 -1.61 -5.02
CA PHE A 134 7.30 -2.85 -5.61
C PHE A 134 8.44 -2.57 -6.61
N ARG A 135 9.52 -3.33 -6.51
CA ARG A 135 10.70 -3.21 -7.37
C ARG A 135 10.58 -4.17 -8.55
N ALA A 136 9.66 -3.88 -9.46
CA ALA A 136 9.42 -4.70 -10.65
C ALA A 136 10.69 -4.85 -11.51
N GLU A 137 11.57 -3.85 -11.50
CA GLU A 137 12.90 -3.88 -12.11
C GLU A 137 13.84 -4.97 -11.55
N SER A 138 13.51 -5.53 -10.38
CA SER A 138 14.26 -6.63 -9.76
C SER A 138 13.75 -8.01 -10.16
N LEU A 139 12.69 -8.10 -10.96
CA LEU A 139 12.19 -9.36 -11.52
C LEU A 139 13.12 -9.84 -12.63
N ARG A 140 13.37 -11.15 -12.66
CA ARG A 140 14.07 -11.79 -13.78
C ARG A 140 13.10 -12.16 -14.90
N PRO A 141 13.57 -12.34 -16.14
CA PRO A 141 12.76 -12.89 -17.22
C PRO A 141 12.05 -14.18 -16.80
N GLY A 142 10.76 -14.28 -17.12
CA GLY A 142 9.91 -15.40 -16.74
C GLY A 142 9.35 -15.35 -15.31
N GLN A 143 9.76 -14.39 -14.47
CA GLN A 143 9.12 -14.15 -13.18
C GLN A 143 7.90 -13.25 -13.31
N SER A 144 6.87 -13.58 -12.53
CA SER A 144 5.64 -12.83 -12.41
C SER A 144 5.26 -12.67 -10.93
N ILE A 145 4.44 -11.66 -10.66
CA ILE A 145 3.97 -11.35 -9.32
C ILE A 145 2.56 -11.90 -9.16
N HIS A 146 2.31 -12.57 -8.05
CA HIS A 146 1.00 -13.08 -7.67
C HIS A 146 0.56 -12.43 -6.36
N VAL A 147 -0.66 -11.92 -6.36
CA VAL A 147 -1.37 -11.50 -5.16
C VAL A 147 -2.14 -12.72 -4.63
N THR A 148 -1.96 -13.04 -3.36
CA THR A 148 -2.55 -14.20 -2.69
C THR A 148 -3.17 -13.79 -1.35
N LYS A 149 -4.18 -14.54 -0.91
CA LYS A 149 -4.77 -14.35 0.43
C LYS A 149 -3.70 -14.51 1.51
N ALA A 150 -3.69 -13.62 2.49
CA ALA A 150 -2.73 -13.64 3.59
C ALA A 150 -3.31 -12.99 4.85
N SER A 151 -4.36 -13.58 5.42
CA SER A 151 -5.05 -13.04 6.61
C SER A 151 -4.11 -12.76 7.78
N GLY A 152 -3.12 -13.64 8.02
CA GLY A 152 -2.10 -13.43 9.06
C GLY A 152 -1.20 -12.21 8.81
N TYR A 153 -0.94 -11.86 7.56
CA TYR A 153 -0.23 -10.62 7.22
C TYR A 153 -1.08 -9.39 7.52
N TRP A 154 -2.33 -9.39 7.05
CA TRP A 154 -3.24 -8.26 7.27
C TRP A 154 -3.61 -8.09 8.75
N GLN A 155 -3.59 -9.16 9.55
CA GLN A 155 -3.66 -9.05 11.01
C GLN A 155 -2.46 -8.26 11.55
N ARG A 156 -1.23 -8.64 11.18
CA ARG A 156 -0.01 -7.92 11.62
C ARG A 156 0.00 -6.46 11.17
N VAL A 157 -0.55 -6.16 10.00
CA VAL A 157 -0.72 -4.77 9.55
C VAL A 157 -1.62 -4.00 10.51
N ARG A 158 -2.81 -4.51 10.84
CA ARG A 158 -3.73 -3.87 11.80
C ARG A 158 -3.13 -3.69 13.21
N ASP A 159 -2.23 -4.58 13.60
CA ASP A 159 -1.52 -4.48 14.88
C ASP A 159 -0.41 -3.40 14.84
N ALA A 160 0.17 -3.15 13.66
CA ALA A 160 1.31 -2.26 13.49
C ALA A 160 0.94 -0.79 13.22
N ILE A 161 -0.15 -0.52 12.49
CA ILE A 161 -0.55 0.83 12.05
C ILE A 161 -2.02 1.11 12.38
N ASP A 162 -2.44 2.38 12.28
CA ASP A 162 -3.85 2.73 12.50
C ASP A 162 -4.71 2.50 11.26
N LEU A 163 -4.13 2.64 10.07
CA LEU A 163 -4.82 2.42 8.82
C LEU A 163 -3.89 1.97 7.69
N ALA A 164 -4.22 0.84 7.07
CA ALA A 164 -3.77 0.53 5.72
C ALA A 164 -4.79 1.06 4.71
N VAL A 165 -4.35 1.91 3.79
CA VAL A 165 -5.08 2.28 2.58
C VAL A 165 -4.51 1.45 1.45
N VAL A 166 -5.32 0.56 0.89
CA VAL A 166 -4.90 -0.36 -0.17
C VAL A 166 -5.44 0.15 -1.50
N ASP A 167 -4.57 0.73 -2.33
CA ASP A 167 -4.91 1.14 -3.69
C ASP A 167 -4.85 -0.07 -4.62
N ILE A 168 -6.01 -0.48 -5.12
CA ILE A 168 -6.20 -1.71 -5.87
C ILE A 168 -6.47 -1.35 -7.33
N PRO A 169 -5.68 -1.87 -8.29
CA PRO A 169 -5.95 -1.63 -9.70
C PRO A 169 -7.36 -2.07 -10.07
N ALA A 170 -7.99 -1.32 -10.98
CA ALA A 170 -9.35 -1.58 -11.42
C ALA A 170 -9.52 -3.00 -12.00
N ARG A 171 -10.75 -3.51 -11.93
CA ARG A 171 -11.07 -4.91 -12.27
C ARG A 171 -10.76 -5.28 -13.72
N ASP A 172 -10.83 -4.31 -14.62
CA ASP A 172 -10.48 -4.46 -16.04
C ASP A 172 -8.96 -4.65 -16.25
N ARG A 173 -8.12 -4.16 -15.33
CA ARG A 173 -6.65 -4.33 -15.36
C ARG A 173 -6.14 -5.50 -14.54
N SER A 174 -6.79 -5.84 -13.44
CA SER A 174 -6.32 -6.87 -12.52
C SER A 174 -7.44 -7.51 -11.72
N ARG A 175 -7.25 -8.79 -11.37
CA ARG A 175 -8.13 -9.53 -10.47
C ARG A 175 -7.62 -9.56 -9.02
N SER A 176 -6.62 -8.74 -8.68
CA SER A 176 -6.02 -8.70 -7.33
C SER A 176 -7.02 -8.42 -6.22
N ILE A 177 -8.10 -7.66 -6.49
CA ILE A 177 -9.20 -7.44 -5.54
C ILE A 177 -9.77 -8.76 -5.00
N LEU A 178 -9.91 -9.79 -5.84
CA LEU A 178 -10.49 -11.07 -5.43
C LEU A 178 -9.61 -11.81 -4.41
N ALA A 179 -8.30 -11.56 -4.42
CA ALA A 179 -7.36 -12.19 -3.50
C ALA A 179 -7.29 -11.48 -2.14
N VAL A 180 -7.60 -10.18 -2.09
CA VAL A 180 -7.45 -9.36 -0.88
C VAL A 180 -8.77 -8.94 -0.24
N ALA A 181 -9.90 -8.95 -0.97
CA ALA A 181 -11.18 -8.41 -0.49
C ALA A 181 -11.63 -8.96 0.87
N ALA A 182 -11.47 -10.26 1.11
CA ALA A 182 -11.85 -10.90 2.37
C ALA A 182 -10.97 -10.49 3.57
N ASP A 183 -9.82 -9.88 3.31
CA ASP A 183 -8.90 -9.39 4.33
C ASP A 183 -9.06 -7.87 4.57
N MET A 184 -9.96 -7.18 3.84
CA MET A 184 -10.25 -5.74 4.01
C MET A 184 -11.41 -5.55 5.00
N ASP A 185 -11.45 -4.41 5.68
CA ASP A 185 -12.49 -4.00 6.63
C ASP A 185 -13.56 -3.08 5.99
N GLY A 186 -13.34 -2.67 4.73
CA GLY A 186 -14.21 -1.79 3.95
C GLY A 186 -13.61 -1.42 2.60
#